data_AF-T0U558-F1
#
_entry.id   AF-T0U558-F1
#
_cell.length_a   1.000
_cell.length_b   1.000
_cell.length_c   1.000
_cell.angle_alpha   90.00
_cell.angle_beta   90.00
_cell.angle_gamma   90.00
#
_symmetry.space_group_name_H-M   'P 1'
#
loop_
_entity.id
_entity.type
_entity.pdbx_description
1 polymer ?
#
loop_
_entity_poly.entity_id
_entity_poly.type
_entity_poly.pdbx_seq_one_letter_code
_entity_poly.pdbx_strand_id
1 'polypeptide(L)'
;MSDERIHVLRDILLELHHGASPESVQERFDATFAGVSAIEISLMEHELMNSDAGVTFEDVMELCDVHANLFKNAVQGVEVADTDHPGHPVQIFKQENLALRAAMMRVRRLLDNYETTEDPEMIQEIHKGLLRQLGLVGQFDRHYRRKEELMFPIMEKYGHDSPPKVMWGVDDQIRELFAKTLDAAKKLPDSSISEVKERFEAFAQEFERMIFKEESILLMILLESFTQDDWLSIAEESDAYGYAIILSSEKSVPKRVDFKEEGARESESSTEPLPSSKGDEHRQVIETPEGQLTITFTPKKKKRASIASSNKLLVMDFYRWSKRI
;
A
#
# COMPACT_ATOMS: atom_id res chain seq x y z
N MET A 1 13.28 27.26 4.38
CA MET A 1 12.34 26.36 5.06
C MET A 1 12.59 24.91 4.64
N SER A 2 12.60 24.56 3.34
CA SER A 2 12.99 23.21 2.88
C SER A 2 14.45 22.86 3.18
N ASP A 3 15.39 23.75 2.86
CA ASP A 3 16.83 23.47 3.00
C ASP A 3 17.23 23.26 4.46
N GLU A 4 16.64 24.02 5.38
CA GLU A 4 16.88 23.90 6.82
C GLU A 4 16.37 22.57 7.37
N ARG A 5 15.21 22.08 6.88
CA ARG A 5 14.68 20.76 7.23
C ARG A 5 15.54 19.63 6.68
N ILE A 6 16.02 19.74 5.43
CA ILE A 6 16.93 18.76 4.82
C ILE A 6 18.24 18.68 5.62
N HIS A 7 18.78 19.83 6.06
CA HIS A 7 19.97 19.86 6.92
C HIS A 7 19.74 19.19 8.28
N VAL A 8 18.62 19.49 8.94
CA VAL A 8 18.30 18.85 10.23
C VAL A 8 18.06 17.34 10.06
N LEU A 9 17.40 16.93 8.98
CA LEU A 9 17.18 15.52 8.67
C LEU A 9 18.50 14.78 8.46
N ARG A 10 19.43 15.40 7.71
CA ARG A 10 20.78 14.88 7.50
C ARG A 10 21.54 14.70 8.81
N ASP A 11 21.50 15.71 9.68
CA ASP A 11 22.22 15.65 10.95
C ASP A 11 21.65 14.56 11.86
N ILE A 12 20.31 14.40 11.89
CA ILE A 12 19.65 13.30 12.61
C ILE A 12 20.09 11.94 12.04
N LEU A 13 20.08 11.77 10.72
CA LEU A 13 20.49 10.53 10.06
C LEU A 13 21.96 10.19 10.33
N LEU A 14 22.85 11.18 10.31
CA LEU A 14 24.27 10.97 10.64
C LEU A 14 24.50 10.65 12.11
N GLU A 15 23.71 11.21 13.02
CA GLU A 15 23.80 10.88 14.45
C GLU A 15 23.36 9.42 14.71
N LEU A 16 22.28 8.99 14.06
CA LEU A 16 21.84 7.59 14.06
C LEU A 16 22.94 6.67 13.50
N HIS A 17 23.53 7.03 12.34
CA HIS A 17 24.69 6.33 11.76
C HIS A 17 25.86 6.14 12.74
N HIS A 18 26.07 7.12 13.63
CA HIS A 18 27.12 7.10 14.64
C HIS A 18 26.72 6.41 15.96
N GLY A 19 25.56 5.76 16.00
CA GLY A 19 25.09 4.92 17.10
C GLY A 19 24.21 5.65 18.12
N ALA A 20 23.63 6.80 17.78
CA ALA A 20 22.59 7.42 18.60
C ALA A 20 21.33 6.55 18.63
N SER A 21 20.56 6.58 19.72
CA SER A 21 19.30 5.82 19.77
C SER A 21 18.15 6.64 19.17
N PRO A 22 17.11 6.01 18.59
CA PRO A 22 15.92 6.70 18.08
C PRO A 22 15.30 7.65 19.10
N GLU A 23 15.26 7.28 20.39
CA GLU A 23 14.69 8.09 21.46
C GLU A 23 15.48 9.39 21.69
N SER A 24 16.79 9.36 21.45
CA SER A 24 17.67 10.51 21.69
C SER A 24 17.48 11.63 20.67
N VAL A 25 17.00 11.30 19.46
CA VAL A 25 16.75 12.27 18.38
C VAL A 25 15.27 12.63 18.23
N GLN A 26 14.36 11.90 18.89
CA GLN A 26 12.91 12.03 18.76
C GLN A 26 12.41 13.45 19.02
N GLU A 27 12.84 14.10 20.11
CA GLU A 27 12.34 15.44 20.45
C GLU A 27 12.73 16.49 19.39
N ARG A 28 13.94 16.41 18.86
CA ARG A 28 14.42 17.30 17.80
C ARG A 28 13.72 17.01 16.46
N PHE A 29 13.48 15.74 16.18
CA PHE A 29 12.72 15.31 15.02
C PHE A 29 11.28 15.85 15.08
N ASP A 30 10.57 15.61 16.19
CA ASP A 30 9.20 16.07 16.41
C ASP A 30 9.09 17.61 16.30
N ALA A 31 10.04 18.36 16.89
CA ALA A 31 10.04 19.81 16.83
C ALA A 31 10.22 20.37 15.40
N THR A 32 10.95 19.65 14.54
CA THR A 32 11.32 20.11 13.19
C THR A 32 10.33 19.65 12.13
N PHE A 33 9.79 18.44 12.30
CA PHE A 33 8.93 17.76 11.34
C PHE A 33 7.47 17.64 11.79
N ALA A 34 7.07 18.32 12.87
CA ALA A 34 5.66 18.45 13.22
C ALA A 34 4.85 19.02 12.04
N GLY A 35 3.83 18.28 11.60
CA GLY A 35 2.97 18.65 10.48
C GLY A 35 3.60 18.46 9.09
N VAL A 36 4.75 17.80 9.02
CA VAL A 36 5.37 17.35 7.76
C VAL A 36 4.85 15.94 7.46
N SER A 37 4.36 15.71 6.24
CA SER A 37 3.86 14.40 5.80
C SER A 37 4.98 13.34 5.77
N ALA A 38 4.65 12.06 5.93
CA ALA A 38 5.63 10.95 5.81
C ALA A 38 6.36 11.01 4.47
N ILE A 39 5.61 11.40 3.45
CA ILE A 39 6.04 11.57 2.08
C ILE A 39 7.13 12.63 1.95
N GLU A 40 6.93 13.82 2.54
CA GLU A 40 7.91 14.91 2.46
C GLU A 40 9.21 14.47 3.13
N ILE A 41 9.14 13.74 4.24
CA ILE A 41 10.32 13.21 4.92
C ILE A 41 11.03 12.15 4.06
N SER A 42 10.27 11.21 3.48
CA SER A 42 10.83 10.18 2.59
C SER A 42 11.50 10.76 1.34
N LEU A 43 10.97 11.85 0.78
CA LEU A 43 11.60 12.57 -0.33
C LEU A 43 12.93 13.21 0.09
N MET A 44 12.98 13.81 1.28
CA MET A 44 14.21 14.39 1.83
C MET A 44 15.26 13.31 2.15
N GLU A 45 14.87 12.16 2.70
CA GLU A 45 15.76 11.01 2.90
C GLU A 45 16.36 10.51 1.58
N HIS A 46 15.52 10.36 0.55
CA HIS A 46 15.97 9.93 -0.77
C HIS A 46 16.94 10.94 -1.40
N GLU A 47 16.72 12.25 -1.22
CA GLU A 47 17.67 13.27 -1.66
C GLU A 47 19.02 13.14 -0.93
N LEU A 48 18.99 12.88 0.38
CA LEU A 48 20.19 12.72 1.19
C LEU A 48 20.98 11.44 0.86
N MET A 49 20.30 10.33 0.62
CA MET A 49 20.90 9.06 0.20
C MET A 49 21.60 9.14 -1.17
N ASN A 50 21.08 9.97 -2.09
CA ASN A 50 21.64 10.14 -3.43
C ASN A 50 22.70 11.24 -3.52
N SER A 51 23.07 11.84 -2.39
CA SER A 51 24.10 12.87 -2.28
C SER A 51 25.38 12.31 -1.66
N ASP A 52 26.51 13.02 -1.76
CA ASP A 52 27.76 12.69 -1.07
C ASP A 52 27.68 12.94 0.46
N ALA A 53 26.48 12.83 1.05
CA ALA A 53 26.21 13.19 2.42
C ALA A 53 26.68 12.18 3.46
N GLY A 54 27.05 10.97 3.04
CA GLY A 54 27.47 9.90 3.94
C GLY A 54 26.32 9.24 4.69
N VAL A 55 25.07 9.52 4.28
CA VAL A 55 23.86 8.87 4.79
C VAL A 55 23.66 7.55 4.07
N THR A 56 23.60 6.45 4.81
CA THR A 56 23.38 5.12 4.26
C THR A 56 21.91 4.70 4.37
N PHE A 57 21.57 3.59 3.72
CA PHE A 57 20.24 3.02 3.81
C PHE A 57 19.89 2.58 5.24
N GLU A 58 20.88 2.09 6.00
CA GLU A 58 20.74 1.70 7.41
C GLU A 58 20.33 2.87 8.31
N ASP A 59 20.84 4.07 8.03
CA ASP A 59 20.52 5.28 8.81
C ASP A 59 19.07 5.70 8.64
N VAL A 60 18.58 5.60 7.40
CA VAL A 60 17.17 5.81 7.06
C VAL A 60 16.29 4.75 7.73
N MET A 61 16.79 3.52 7.93
CA MET A 61 16.05 2.50 8.69
C MET A 61 15.94 2.83 10.18
N GLU A 62 16.99 3.33 10.82
CA GLU A 62 16.92 3.75 12.24
C GLU A 62 15.97 4.93 12.44
N LEU A 63 15.82 5.78 11.43
CA LEU A 63 14.87 6.88 11.42
C LEU A 63 13.40 6.41 11.31
N CYS A 64 13.15 5.22 10.76
CA CYS A 64 11.79 4.67 10.65
C CYS A 64 11.11 4.44 12.02
N ASP A 65 11.88 4.07 13.04
CA ASP A 65 11.35 3.93 14.42
C ASP A 65 10.97 5.28 15.01
N VAL A 66 11.73 6.33 14.68
CA VAL A 66 11.43 7.73 15.03
C VAL A 66 10.17 8.22 14.30
N HIS A 67 10.03 7.88 13.01
CA HIS A 67 8.85 8.18 12.19
C HIS A 67 7.59 7.53 12.75
N ALA A 68 7.63 6.24 13.07
CA ALA A 68 6.48 5.52 13.61
C ALA A 68 5.95 6.16 14.90
N ASN A 69 6.82 6.73 15.73
CA ASN A 69 6.44 7.48 16.92
C ASN A 69 5.88 8.88 16.60
N LEU A 70 6.42 9.57 15.59
CA LEU A 70 5.83 10.82 15.08
C LEU A 70 4.38 10.58 14.61
N PHE A 71 4.13 9.49 13.87
CA PHE A 71 2.79 9.14 13.40
C PHE A 71 1.84 8.76 14.54
N LYS A 72 2.28 8.04 15.57
CA LYS A 72 1.44 7.79 16.76
C LYS A 72 0.93 9.08 17.41
N ASN A 73 1.72 10.15 17.38
CA ASN A 73 1.37 11.44 17.96
C ASN A 73 0.56 12.32 16.99
N ALA A 74 0.87 12.30 15.68
CA ALA A 74 0.17 13.07 14.66
C ALA A 74 -1.23 12.50 14.31
N VAL A 75 -1.44 11.19 14.51
CA VAL A 75 -2.68 10.47 14.20
C VAL A 75 -3.65 10.44 15.41
N GLN A 76 -3.36 11.15 16.50
CA GLN A 76 -4.37 11.42 17.55
C GLN A 76 -5.50 12.31 16.99
N GLY A 77 -6.48 11.69 16.32
CA GLY A 77 -7.70 12.35 15.83
C GLY A 77 -8.18 11.92 14.44
N VAL A 78 -7.41 11.14 13.68
CA VAL A 78 -7.86 10.58 12.40
C VAL A 78 -7.94 9.06 12.54
N GLU A 79 -9.04 8.59 13.13
CA GLU A 79 -9.44 7.19 12.95
C GLU A 79 -9.74 6.98 11.46
N VAL A 80 -8.82 6.37 10.72
CA VAL A 80 -9.15 5.80 9.41
C VAL A 80 -10.01 4.56 9.69
N ALA A 81 -11.30 4.78 9.94
CA ALA A 81 -12.22 3.87 10.61
C ALA A 81 -12.42 2.48 9.94
N ASP A 82 -11.74 2.17 8.83
CA ASP A 82 -11.82 0.90 8.12
C ASP A 82 -10.48 0.15 7.98
N THR A 83 -9.34 0.71 8.44
CA THR A 83 -8.02 0.07 8.24
C THR A 83 -7.80 -1.16 9.11
N ASP A 84 -8.51 -1.30 10.22
CA ASP A 84 -8.44 -2.48 11.10
C ASP A 84 -9.34 -3.64 10.62
N HIS A 85 -10.14 -3.43 9.57
CA HIS A 85 -10.97 -4.47 9.00
C HIS A 85 -10.09 -5.61 8.44
N PRO A 86 -10.34 -6.90 8.77
CA PRO A 86 -9.51 -8.02 8.33
C PRO A 86 -9.34 -8.15 6.82
N GLY A 87 -10.37 -7.76 6.06
CA GLY A 87 -10.36 -7.70 4.59
C GLY A 87 -9.75 -6.43 3.97
N HIS A 88 -9.26 -5.48 4.76
CA HIS A 88 -8.61 -4.27 4.23
C HIS A 88 -7.26 -4.64 3.58
N PRO A 89 -6.90 -4.10 2.40
CA PRO A 89 -5.66 -4.47 1.71
C PRO A 89 -4.40 -4.37 2.57
N VAL A 90 -4.29 -3.33 3.41
CA VAL A 90 -3.18 -3.17 4.38
C VAL A 90 -3.10 -4.33 5.37
N GLN A 91 -4.22 -4.80 5.92
CA GLN A 91 -4.23 -5.90 6.89
C GLN A 91 -3.85 -7.22 6.21
N ILE A 92 -4.35 -7.44 5.00
CA ILE A 92 -3.94 -8.58 4.17
C ILE A 92 -2.43 -8.56 3.95
N PHE A 93 -1.84 -7.43 3.52
CA PHE A 93 -0.40 -7.32 3.31
C PHE A 93 0.41 -7.62 4.59
N LYS A 94 0.00 -7.08 5.75
CA LYS A 94 0.63 -7.38 7.04
C LYS A 94 0.54 -8.86 7.42
N GLN A 95 -0.62 -9.47 7.22
CA GLN A 95 -0.84 -10.89 7.50
C GLN A 95 0.01 -11.79 6.59
N GLU A 96 0.17 -11.43 5.32
CA GLU A 96 1.05 -12.14 4.39
C GLU A 96 2.50 -12.04 4.81
N ASN A 97 2.96 -10.84 5.17
CA ASN A 97 4.31 -10.61 5.66
C ASN A 97 4.61 -11.43 6.93
N LEU A 98 3.66 -11.50 7.86
CA LEU A 98 3.76 -12.40 9.02
C LEU A 98 3.84 -13.87 8.63
N ALA A 99 2.99 -14.33 7.70
CA ALA A 99 2.96 -15.71 7.24
C ALA A 99 4.24 -16.12 6.49
N LEU A 100 4.79 -15.20 5.70
CA LEU A 100 6.04 -15.34 4.96
C LEU A 100 7.23 -15.45 5.90
N ARG A 101 7.33 -14.58 6.93
CA ARG A 101 8.34 -14.71 7.99
C ARG A 101 8.28 -16.07 8.68
N ALA A 102 7.07 -16.53 9.03
CA ALA A 102 6.91 -17.85 9.65
C ALA A 102 7.33 -19.00 8.71
N ALA A 103 7.10 -18.87 7.40
CA ALA A 103 7.56 -19.84 6.41
C ALA A 103 9.09 -19.87 6.29
N MET A 104 9.74 -18.70 6.29
CA MET A 104 11.20 -18.57 6.30
C MET A 104 11.84 -19.27 7.50
N MET A 105 11.28 -19.09 8.70
CA MET A 105 11.75 -19.80 9.91
C MET A 105 11.64 -21.32 9.77
N ARG A 106 10.58 -21.82 9.14
CA ARG A 106 10.42 -23.27 8.88
C ARG A 106 11.44 -23.78 7.87
N VAL A 107 11.77 -22.99 6.84
CA VAL A 107 12.84 -23.33 5.88
C VAL A 107 14.19 -23.41 6.58
N ARG A 108 14.58 -22.43 7.39
CA ARG A 108 15.85 -22.46 8.17
C ARG A 108 15.97 -23.74 8.99
N ARG A 109 14.92 -24.09 9.76
CA ARG A 109 14.88 -25.33 10.55
C ARG A 109 15.03 -26.60 9.71
N LEU A 110 14.40 -26.65 8.54
CA LEU A 110 14.49 -27.81 7.66
C LEU A 110 15.90 -27.95 7.05
N LEU A 111 16.57 -26.84 6.74
CA LEU A 111 17.96 -26.85 6.26
C LEU A 111 18.91 -27.37 7.36
N ASP A 112 18.75 -26.91 8.60
CA ASP A 112 19.56 -27.38 9.73
C ASP A 112 19.32 -28.87 10.04
N ASN A 113 18.07 -29.30 9.99
CA ASN A 113 17.73 -30.71 10.16
C ASN A 113 18.29 -31.57 9.02
N TYR A 114 18.24 -31.09 7.78
CA TYR A 114 18.79 -31.81 6.63
C TYR A 114 20.31 -32.03 6.78
N GLU A 115 21.03 -31.01 7.27
CA GLU A 115 22.48 -31.06 7.47
C GLU A 115 22.91 -32.04 8.58
N THR A 116 22.09 -32.22 9.61
CA THR A 116 22.41 -33.00 10.81
C THR A 116 21.81 -34.41 10.84
N THR A 117 20.92 -34.74 9.90
CA THR A 117 20.27 -36.06 9.83
C THR A 117 21.11 -37.03 9.00
N GLU A 118 21.35 -38.23 9.54
CA GLU A 118 22.10 -39.29 8.83
C GLU A 118 21.18 -40.36 8.20
N ASP A 119 19.95 -40.51 8.69
CA ASP A 119 19.00 -41.51 8.20
C ASP A 119 18.49 -41.16 6.78
N PRO A 120 18.79 -41.98 5.76
CA PRO A 120 18.41 -41.69 4.37
C PRO A 120 16.90 -41.52 4.15
N GLU A 121 16.05 -42.27 4.86
CA GLU A 121 14.60 -42.14 4.72
C GLU A 121 14.12 -40.80 5.28
N MET A 122 14.64 -40.41 6.44
CA MET A 122 14.33 -39.13 7.07
C MET A 122 14.86 -37.94 6.24
N ILE A 123 16.07 -38.03 5.67
CA ILE A 123 16.61 -37.02 4.75
C ILE A 123 15.67 -36.76 3.57
N GLN A 124 15.13 -37.82 2.97
CA GLN A 124 14.17 -37.69 1.85
C GLN A 124 12.87 -36.97 2.28
N GLU A 125 12.35 -37.26 3.47
CA GLU A 125 11.15 -36.58 3.98
C GLU A 125 11.42 -35.12 4.35
N ILE A 126 12.58 -34.82 4.94
CA ILE A 126 13.02 -33.44 5.20
C ILE A 126 13.15 -32.68 3.87
N HIS A 127 13.75 -33.28 2.84
CA HIS A 127 13.89 -32.66 1.52
C HIS A 127 12.54 -32.33 0.89
N LYS A 128 11.59 -33.26 0.91
CA LYS A 128 10.22 -33.00 0.46
C LYS A 128 9.57 -31.88 1.27
N GLY A 129 9.77 -31.87 2.59
CA GLY A 129 9.32 -30.80 3.48
C GLY A 129 9.91 -29.44 3.11
N LEU A 130 11.20 -29.38 2.84
CA LEU A 130 11.94 -28.19 2.43
C LEU A 130 11.36 -27.63 1.13
N LEU A 131 11.20 -28.46 0.10
CA LEU A 131 10.62 -28.02 -1.19
C LEU A 131 9.18 -27.52 -1.04
N ARG A 132 8.37 -28.14 -0.18
CA ARG A 132 7.02 -27.64 0.12
C ARG A 132 7.06 -26.26 0.80
N GLN A 133 7.93 -26.06 1.79
CA GLN A 133 8.05 -24.78 2.49
C GLN A 133 8.61 -23.68 1.59
N LEU A 134 9.63 -23.97 0.77
CA LEU A 134 10.10 -23.05 -0.26
C LEU A 134 8.98 -22.71 -1.25
N GLY A 135 8.13 -23.68 -1.62
CA GLY A 135 6.95 -23.43 -2.45
C GLY A 135 5.92 -22.48 -1.80
N LEU A 136 5.80 -22.47 -0.46
CA LEU A 136 4.98 -21.49 0.25
C LEU A 136 5.64 -20.11 0.27
N VAL A 137 6.94 -20.04 0.58
CA VAL A 137 7.71 -18.80 0.54
C VAL A 137 7.61 -18.15 -0.83
N GLY A 138 7.83 -18.91 -1.91
CA GLY A 138 7.79 -18.43 -3.30
C GLY A 138 6.45 -17.83 -3.74
N GLN A 139 5.39 -17.95 -2.93
CA GLN A 139 4.14 -17.22 -3.18
C GLN A 139 4.27 -15.71 -2.93
N PHE A 140 5.38 -15.23 -2.33
CA PHE A 140 5.68 -13.80 -2.22
C PHE A 140 5.62 -13.08 -3.57
N ASP A 141 5.85 -13.78 -4.69
CA ASP A 141 5.72 -13.18 -6.02
C ASP A 141 4.31 -12.67 -6.32
N ARG A 142 3.26 -13.28 -5.73
CA ARG A 142 1.88 -12.76 -5.82
C ARG A 142 1.70 -11.50 -4.97
N HIS A 143 2.35 -11.46 -3.80
CA HIS A 143 2.37 -10.29 -2.93
C HIS A 143 3.02 -9.10 -3.65
N TYR A 144 4.20 -9.30 -4.23
CA TYR A 144 4.90 -8.28 -5.02
C TYR A 144 4.10 -7.86 -6.24
N ARG A 145 3.53 -8.80 -7.00
CA ARG A 145 2.70 -8.42 -8.16
C ARG A 145 1.52 -7.52 -7.78
N ARG A 146 0.83 -7.77 -6.67
CA ARG A 146 -0.24 -6.87 -6.23
C ARG A 146 0.27 -5.50 -5.83
N LYS A 147 1.41 -5.45 -5.13
CA LYS A 147 2.08 -4.20 -4.77
C LYS A 147 2.43 -3.40 -6.03
N GLU A 148 3.10 -4.05 -6.97
CA GLU A 148 3.63 -3.48 -8.22
C GLU A 148 2.51 -3.05 -9.19
N GLU A 149 1.44 -3.82 -9.30
CA GLU A 149 0.40 -3.59 -10.32
C GLU A 149 -0.80 -2.81 -9.79
N LEU A 150 -1.08 -2.84 -8.48
CA LEU A 150 -2.25 -2.18 -7.90
C LEU A 150 -1.90 -0.96 -7.06
N MET A 151 -0.78 -0.98 -6.33
CA MET A 151 -0.43 0.12 -5.41
C MET A 151 0.50 1.13 -6.08
N PHE A 152 1.57 0.66 -6.71
CA PHE A 152 2.56 1.56 -7.32
C PHE A 152 1.98 2.52 -8.38
N PRO A 153 1.06 2.11 -9.28
CA PRO A 153 0.49 3.05 -10.26
C PRO A 153 -0.32 4.17 -9.62
N ILE A 154 -1.00 3.87 -8.51
CA ILE A 154 -1.77 4.87 -7.73
C ILE A 154 -0.81 5.82 -7.02
N MET A 155 0.28 5.30 -6.42
CA MET A 155 1.34 6.13 -5.84
C MET A 155 1.94 7.10 -6.86
N GLU A 156 2.28 6.61 -8.05
CA GLU A 156 2.82 7.42 -9.14
C GLU A 156 1.85 8.51 -9.59
N LYS A 157 0.55 8.20 -9.67
CA LYS A 157 -0.51 9.17 -9.98
C LYS A 157 -0.60 10.28 -8.93
N TYR A 158 -0.31 9.98 -7.68
CA TYR A 158 -0.19 10.95 -6.59
C TYR A 158 1.18 11.63 -6.50
N GLY A 159 2.08 11.36 -7.44
CA GLY A 159 3.38 12.01 -7.55
C GLY A 159 4.49 11.36 -6.74
N HIS A 160 4.30 10.12 -6.28
CA HIS A 160 5.28 9.33 -5.53
C HIS A 160 5.94 8.28 -6.42
N ASP A 161 6.73 8.72 -7.39
CA ASP A 161 7.35 7.83 -8.39
C ASP A 161 8.69 7.24 -7.96
N SER A 162 9.43 7.92 -7.07
CA SER A 162 10.75 7.47 -6.62
C SER A 162 10.70 6.17 -5.79
N PRO A 163 9.83 6.03 -4.75
CA PRO A 163 9.80 4.82 -3.94
C PRO A 163 9.44 3.54 -4.73
N PRO A 164 8.39 3.53 -5.58
CA PRO A 164 8.07 2.38 -6.44
C PRO A 164 9.23 1.93 -7.33
N LYS A 165 9.92 2.87 -7.99
CA LYS A 165 11.03 2.55 -8.91
C LYS A 165 12.18 1.83 -8.23
N VAL A 166 12.55 2.29 -7.02
CA VAL A 166 13.62 1.66 -6.24
C VAL A 166 13.19 0.29 -5.74
N MET A 167 11.96 0.17 -5.23
CA MET A 167 11.42 -1.10 -4.73
C MET A 167 11.36 -2.16 -5.83
N TRP A 168 10.95 -1.80 -7.04
CA TRP A 168 10.88 -2.74 -8.18
C TRP A 168 12.21 -3.43 -8.46
N GLY A 169 13.31 -2.65 -8.51
CA GLY A 169 14.64 -3.22 -8.76
C GLY A 169 15.07 -4.21 -7.68
N VAL A 170 14.71 -3.93 -6.42
CA VAL A 170 14.98 -4.82 -5.29
C VAL A 170 14.07 -6.06 -5.33
N ASP A 171 12.80 -5.91 -5.70
CA ASP A 171 11.86 -7.02 -5.86
C ASP A 171 12.39 -8.03 -6.92
N ASP A 172 12.95 -7.55 -8.03
CA ASP A 172 13.58 -8.39 -9.06
C ASP A 172 14.85 -9.10 -8.56
N GLN A 173 15.70 -8.40 -7.79
CA GLN A 173 16.87 -9.02 -7.15
C GLN A 173 16.44 -10.16 -6.20
N ILE A 174 15.39 -9.94 -5.40
CA ILE A 174 14.84 -10.93 -4.48
C ILE A 174 14.31 -12.15 -5.25
N ARG A 175 13.58 -11.93 -6.36
CA ARG A 175 13.13 -13.01 -7.25
C ARG A 175 14.29 -13.84 -7.78
N GLU A 176 15.38 -13.20 -8.20
CA GLU A 176 16.57 -13.90 -8.70
C GLU A 176 17.25 -14.73 -7.60
N LEU A 177 17.45 -14.15 -6.41
CA LEU A 177 18.03 -14.85 -5.25
C LEU A 177 17.18 -16.06 -4.84
N PHE A 178 15.85 -15.90 -4.81
CA PHE A 178 14.93 -17.00 -4.52
C PHE A 178 15.03 -18.11 -5.57
N ALA A 179 15.08 -17.76 -6.87
CA ALA A 179 15.19 -18.74 -7.95
C ALA A 179 16.49 -19.56 -7.81
N LYS A 180 17.62 -18.90 -7.51
CA LYS A 180 18.92 -19.57 -7.26
C LYS A 180 18.86 -20.51 -6.05
N THR A 181 18.15 -20.11 -4.99
CA THR A 181 17.94 -20.93 -3.80
C THR A 181 17.10 -22.16 -4.10
N LEU A 182 15.97 -21.98 -4.79
CA LEU A 182 15.07 -23.07 -5.15
C LEU A 182 15.72 -24.08 -6.10
N ASP A 183 16.51 -23.61 -7.08
CA ASP A 183 17.26 -24.46 -8.00
C ASP A 183 18.31 -25.31 -7.26
N ALA A 184 19.06 -24.71 -6.34
CA ALA A 184 20.01 -25.45 -5.50
C ALA A 184 19.30 -26.48 -4.62
N ALA A 185 18.21 -26.09 -3.94
CA ALA A 185 17.45 -27.00 -3.07
C ALA A 185 16.86 -28.19 -3.85
N LYS A 186 16.43 -28.00 -5.11
CA LYS A 186 15.91 -29.07 -5.96
C LYS A 186 16.97 -30.10 -6.36
N LYS A 187 18.25 -29.70 -6.40
CA LYS A 187 19.36 -30.56 -6.78
C LYS A 187 19.90 -31.41 -5.63
N LEU A 188 19.44 -31.21 -4.39
CA LEU A 188 19.79 -32.10 -3.30
C LEU A 188 19.35 -33.55 -3.60
N PRO A 189 20.18 -34.56 -3.28
CA PRO A 189 21.47 -34.48 -2.58
C PRO A 189 22.70 -34.24 -3.50
N ASP A 190 22.52 -34.07 -4.80
CA ASP A 190 23.63 -33.89 -5.76
C ASP A 190 24.38 -32.54 -5.57
N SER A 191 23.74 -31.55 -4.94
CA SER A 191 24.35 -30.28 -4.50
C SER A 191 24.73 -30.31 -3.01
N SER A 192 25.65 -29.42 -2.60
CA SER A 192 26.00 -29.27 -1.19
C SER A 192 24.88 -28.58 -0.38
N ILE A 193 24.54 -29.11 0.79
CA ILE A 193 23.61 -28.42 1.72
C ILE A 193 24.13 -27.04 2.15
N SER A 194 25.45 -26.88 2.29
CA SER A 194 26.05 -25.59 2.63
C SER A 194 25.81 -24.54 1.55
N GLU A 195 25.82 -24.93 0.27
CA GLU A 195 25.49 -24.04 -0.84
C GLU A 195 24.02 -23.61 -0.80
N VAL A 196 23.11 -24.52 -0.48
CA VAL A 196 21.68 -24.20 -0.33
C VAL A 196 21.47 -23.22 0.83
N LYS A 197 22.14 -23.44 1.97
CA LYS A 197 22.08 -22.56 3.15
C LYS A 197 22.60 -21.16 2.84
N GLU A 198 23.74 -21.04 2.16
CA GLU A 198 24.33 -19.76 1.77
C GLU A 198 23.39 -18.96 0.86
N ARG A 199 22.88 -19.60 -0.20
CA ARG A 199 21.93 -18.96 -1.13
C ARG A 199 20.63 -18.56 -0.44
N PHE A 200 20.10 -19.45 0.42
CA PHE A 200 18.89 -19.17 1.19
C PHE A 200 19.07 -17.97 2.11
N GLU A 201 20.20 -17.85 2.82
CA GLU A 201 20.42 -16.73 3.74
C GLU A 201 20.61 -15.40 2.98
N ALA A 202 21.29 -15.42 1.82
CA ALA A 202 21.38 -14.26 0.95
C ALA A 202 19.98 -13.78 0.48
N PHE A 203 19.11 -14.70 0.07
CA PHE A 203 17.71 -14.39 -0.21
C PHE A 203 16.97 -13.87 1.03
N ALA A 204 17.11 -14.56 2.16
CA ALA A 204 16.38 -14.26 3.38
C ALA A 204 16.68 -12.85 3.90
N GLN A 205 17.94 -12.44 3.85
CA GLN A 205 18.38 -11.12 4.28
C GLN A 205 17.75 -9.99 3.46
N GLU A 206 17.68 -10.12 2.13
CA GLU A 206 17.01 -9.12 1.28
C GLU A 206 15.49 -9.17 1.45
N PHE A 207 14.92 -10.36 1.56
CA PHE A 207 13.49 -10.55 1.71
C PHE A 207 12.95 -10.00 3.03
N GLU A 208 13.63 -10.26 4.15
CA GLU A 208 13.27 -9.70 5.47
C GLU A 208 13.40 -8.18 5.49
N ARG A 209 14.42 -7.62 4.81
CA ARG A 209 14.56 -6.16 4.61
C ARG A 209 13.40 -5.59 3.79
N MET A 210 12.93 -6.27 2.75
CA MET A 210 11.77 -5.81 1.97
C MET A 210 10.49 -5.84 2.80
N ILE A 211 10.24 -6.93 3.54
CA ILE A 211 9.08 -7.01 4.44
C ILE A 211 9.09 -5.85 5.45
N PHE A 212 10.26 -5.51 6.01
CA PHE A 212 10.40 -4.35 6.90
C PHE A 212 10.07 -3.03 6.18
N LYS A 213 10.64 -2.79 5.00
CA LYS A 213 10.35 -1.60 4.18
C LYS A 213 8.86 -1.47 3.89
N GLU A 214 8.20 -2.59 3.57
CA GLU A 214 6.78 -2.61 3.29
C GLU A 214 5.97 -2.19 4.52
N GLU A 215 6.24 -2.80 5.69
CA GLU A 215 5.47 -2.53 6.90
C GLU A 215 5.73 -1.15 7.51
N SER A 216 6.99 -0.70 7.51
CA SER A 216 7.41 0.52 8.19
C SER A 216 7.32 1.75 7.32
N ILE A 217 7.45 1.62 5.99
CA ILE A 217 7.54 2.77 5.07
C ILE A 217 6.38 2.74 4.08
N LEU A 218 6.28 1.70 3.25
CA LEU A 218 5.32 1.67 2.15
C LEU A 218 3.89 1.78 2.67
N LEU A 219 3.47 0.88 3.56
CA LEU A 219 2.10 0.86 4.06
C LEU A 219 1.72 2.17 4.77
N MET A 220 2.68 2.86 5.39
CA MET A 220 2.46 4.18 6.00
C MET A 220 2.18 5.25 4.95
N ILE A 221 3.02 5.32 3.90
CA ILE A 221 2.80 6.25 2.78
C ILE A 221 1.46 5.99 2.11
N LEU A 222 1.11 4.71 1.88
CA LEU A 222 -0.16 4.34 1.26
C LEU A 222 -1.35 4.78 2.12
N LEU A 223 -1.30 4.56 3.44
CA LEU A 223 -2.37 4.96 4.36
C LEU A 223 -2.59 6.49 4.40
N GLU A 224 -1.53 7.28 4.24
CA GLU A 224 -1.60 8.73 4.20
C GLU A 224 -2.11 9.26 2.85
N SER A 225 -1.72 8.62 1.74
CA SER A 225 -1.98 9.13 0.39
C SER A 225 -3.26 8.58 -0.25
N PHE A 226 -3.68 7.37 0.09
CA PHE A 226 -4.75 6.69 -0.65
C PHE A 226 -6.12 7.02 -0.09
N THR A 227 -7.06 7.23 -1.01
CA THR A 227 -8.47 7.43 -0.69
C THR A 227 -9.19 6.10 -0.45
N GLN A 228 -10.38 6.14 0.15
CA GLN A 228 -11.20 4.95 0.33
C GLN A 228 -11.56 4.27 -1.00
N ASP A 229 -11.76 5.04 -2.07
CA ASP A 229 -12.04 4.50 -3.41
C ASP A 229 -10.82 3.77 -4.00
N ASP A 230 -9.60 4.26 -3.74
CA ASP A 230 -8.36 3.58 -4.15
C ASP A 230 -8.26 2.22 -3.45
N TRP A 231 -8.51 2.17 -2.14
CA TRP A 231 -8.48 0.92 -1.37
C TRP A 231 -9.55 -0.08 -1.82
N LEU A 232 -10.73 0.40 -2.19
CA LEU A 232 -11.78 -0.43 -2.77
C LEU A 232 -11.35 -1.03 -4.10
N SER A 233 -10.79 -0.23 -5.01
CA SER A 233 -10.27 -0.72 -6.30
C SER A 233 -9.22 -1.81 -6.08
N ILE A 234 -8.27 -1.57 -5.17
CA ILE A 234 -7.22 -2.55 -4.83
C ILE A 234 -7.83 -3.84 -4.29
N ALA A 235 -8.81 -3.75 -3.38
CA ALA A 235 -9.47 -4.92 -2.82
C ALA A 235 -10.24 -5.71 -3.90
N GLU A 236 -10.92 -5.04 -4.82
CA GLU A 236 -11.66 -5.68 -5.92
C GLU A 236 -10.74 -6.36 -6.94
N GLU A 237 -9.58 -5.77 -7.24
CA GLU A 237 -8.65 -6.26 -8.26
C GLU A 237 -7.64 -7.29 -7.73
N SER A 238 -7.42 -7.35 -6.41
CA SER A 238 -6.43 -8.24 -5.76
C SER A 238 -6.62 -9.72 -6.10
N ASP A 239 -7.86 -10.17 -6.28
CA ASP A 239 -8.18 -11.57 -6.59
C ASP A 239 -7.57 -12.01 -7.95
N ALA A 240 -7.39 -11.10 -8.90
CA ALA A 240 -6.83 -11.40 -10.22
C ALA A 240 -5.34 -11.79 -10.16
N TYR A 241 -4.61 -11.28 -9.17
CA TYR A 241 -3.18 -11.54 -8.95
C TYR A 241 -2.96 -12.64 -7.90
N GLY A 242 -3.95 -12.86 -7.03
CA GLY A 242 -3.93 -13.86 -5.98
C GLY A 242 -3.21 -13.40 -4.71
N TYR A 243 -3.27 -14.24 -3.68
CA TYR A 243 -2.72 -13.97 -2.34
C TYR A 243 -1.53 -14.90 -2.06
N ALA A 244 -0.65 -14.45 -1.18
CA ALA A 244 0.51 -15.22 -0.71
C ALA A 244 0.18 -15.91 0.62
N ILE A 245 0.19 -17.24 0.64
CA ILE A 245 -0.01 -18.11 1.81
C ILE A 245 -1.42 -18.02 2.45
N ILE A 246 -1.97 -16.82 2.64
CA ILE A 246 -3.30 -16.58 3.19
C ILE A 246 -4.35 -16.53 2.08
N LEU A 247 -5.60 -16.81 2.43
CA LEU A 247 -6.77 -16.54 1.61
C LEU A 247 -7.61 -15.54 2.40
N SER A 248 -7.95 -14.39 1.82
CA SER A 248 -8.88 -13.47 2.46
C SER A 248 -10.23 -14.17 2.64
N SER A 249 -10.70 -14.31 3.88
CA SER A 249 -11.98 -14.94 4.19
C SER A 249 -13.17 -13.97 4.08
N GLU A 250 -12.93 -12.65 3.98
CA GLU A 250 -13.96 -11.63 4.06
C GLU A 250 -13.67 -10.43 3.13
N LYS A 251 -14.61 -10.10 2.24
CA LYS A 251 -14.53 -8.89 1.40
C LYS A 251 -14.83 -7.66 2.26
N SER A 252 -13.91 -6.69 2.27
CA SER A 252 -14.17 -5.40 2.92
C SER A 252 -15.24 -4.65 2.12
N VAL A 253 -16.37 -4.35 2.75
CA VAL A 253 -17.39 -3.45 2.22
C VAL A 253 -17.47 -2.25 3.17
N PRO A 254 -16.84 -1.11 2.84
CA PRO A 254 -16.88 0.06 3.68
C PRO A 254 -18.30 0.58 3.84
N LYS A 255 -18.55 1.20 5.00
CA LYS A 255 -19.87 1.72 5.36
C LYS A 255 -20.16 3.01 4.58
N ARG A 256 -20.79 2.88 3.40
CA ARG A 256 -21.20 4.03 2.59
C ARG A 256 -22.43 4.70 3.19
N VAL A 257 -22.37 6.02 3.39
CA VAL A 257 -23.55 6.86 3.59
C VAL A 257 -23.96 7.38 2.23
N ASP A 258 -25.04 6.84 1.67
CA ASP A 258 -25.54 7.24 0.36
C ASP A 258 -26.30 8.57 0.47
N PHE A 259 -25.89 9.60 -0.27
CA PHE A 259 -26.47 10.95 -0.21
C PHE A 259 -27.64 11.15 -1.19
N LYS A 260 -28.28 10.08 -1.68
CA LYS A 260 -29.42 10.21 -2.62
C LYS A 260 -30.59 9.25 -2.36
N GLU A 261 -31.77 9.88 -2.40
CA GLU A 261 -33.14 9.36 -2.52
C GLU A 261 -33.86 8.86 -1.25
N GLU A 262 -34.04 9.75 -0.27
CA GLU A 262 -35.33 9.83 0.45
C GLU A 262 -36.22 10.90 -0.20
N GLY A 263 -36.67 10.60 -1.41
CA GLY A 263 -37.65 11.38 -2.14
C GLY A 263 -38.92 10.57 -2.40
N ALA A 264 -39.34 9.67 -1.50
CA ALA A 264 -40.64 8.98 -1.59
C ALA A 264 -40.96 8.19 -0.30
N ARG A 265 -41.09 8.85 0.85
CA ARG A 265 -41.94 8.34 1.93
C ARG A 265 -42.77 9.49 2.45
N GLU A 266 -44.03 9.50 2.03
CA GLU A 266 -45.08 10.26 2.70
C GLU A 266 -45.10 9.81 4.17
N SER A 267 -44.62 10.66 5.07
CA SER A 267 -45.01 10.60 6.48
C SER A 267 -46.29 11.43 6.61
N GLU A 268 -47.41 10.73 6.81
CA GLU A 268 -48.58 11.35 7.41
C GLU A 268 -48.25 11.80 8.84
N SER A 269 -48.76 12.99 9.19
CA SER A 269 -48.81 13.61 10.53
C SER A 269 -47.47 14.19 11.02
N SER A 270 -47.22 15.50 10.96
CA SER A 270 -48.07 16.57 11.50
C SER A 270 -47.65 17.92 10.92
N THR A 271 -48.62 18.63 10.37
CA THR A 271 -48.47 19.88 9.62
C THR A 271 -48.59 21.09 10.56
N GLU A 272 -47.58 21.97 10.58
CA GLU A 272 -47.84 23.42 10.64
C GLU A 272 -47.22 24.06 9.40
N PRO A 273 -48.04 24.64 8.49
CA PRO A 273 -47.54 25.25 7.26
C PRO A 273 -47.39 26.76 7.39
N LEU A 274 -46.35 27.35 6.78
CA LEU A 274 -46.30 28.75 6.29
C LEU A 274 -44.95 29.02 5.56
N PRO A 275 -44.90 29.95 4.59
CA PRO A 275 -45.48 29.88 3.26
C PRO A 275 -44.40 29.75 2.15
N SER A 276 -44.86 29.29 0.99
CA SER A 276 -44.09 29.01 -0.23
C SER A 276 -43.05 30.06 -0.63
N SER A 277 -41.84 29.60 -0.96
CA SER A 277 -41.04 30.23 -2.01
C SER A 277 -40.53 29.15 -2.97
N LYS A 278 -40.65 29.43 -4.27
CA LYS A 278 -40.47 28.49 -5.38
C LYS A 278 -38.99 28.12 -5.55
N GLY A 279 -38.64 26.88 -5.25
CA GLY A 279 -37.40 26.23 -5.68
C GLY A 279 -37.28 24.86 -5.03
N ASP A 280 -36.84 23.84 -5.77
CA ASP A 280 -36.45 22.54 -5.21
C ASP A 280 -35.23 22.76 -4.30
N GLU A 281 -35.45 23.26 -3.08
CA GLU A 281 -34.41 23.33 -2.06
C GLU A 281 -34.34 21.98 -1.35
N HIS A 282 -33.22 21.29 -1.53
CA HIS A 282 -32.93 20.07 -0.78
C HIS A 282 -32.23 20.46 0.51
N ARG A 283 -32.83 20.13 1.65
CA ARG A 283 -32.26 20.34 2.98
C ARG A 283 -32.01 19.00 3.64
N GLN A 284 -30.77 18.76 4.06
CA GLN A 284 -30.39 17.56 4.81
C GLN A 284 -29.68 17.96 6.09
N VAL A 285 -30.00 17.23 7.16
CA VAL A 285 -29.49 17.47 8.51
C VAL A 285 -28.68 16.24 8.92
N ILE A 286 -27.42 16.48 9.29
CA ILE A 286 -26.49 15.44 9.76
C ILE A 286 -26.25 15.69 11.25
N GLU A 287 -26.59 14.71 12.08
CA GLU A 287 -26.29 14.74 13.50
C GLU A 287 -24.93 14.08 13.76
N THR A 288 -24.06 14.79 14.49
CA THR A 288 -22.79 14.29 14.97
C THR A 288 -22.76 14.36 16.50
N PRO A 289 -21.87 13.62 17.19
CA PRO A 289 -21.75 13.68 18.65
C PRO A 289 -21.48 15.09 19.21
N GLU A 290 -20.90 15.96 18.40
CA GLU A 290 -20.52 17.33 18.78
C GLU A 290 -21.54 18.39 18.34
N GLY A 291 -22.56 18.04 17.55
CA GLY A 291 -23.58 18.99 17.13
C GLY A 291 -24.36 18.59 15.88
N GLN A 292 -25.03 19.58 15.26
CA GLN A 292 -25.88 19.37 14.10
C GLN A 292 -25.43 20.23 12.92
N LEU A 293 -25.21 19.60 11.77
CA LEU A 293 -24.87 20.27 10.51
C LEU A 293 -26.10 20.25 9.59
N THR A 294 -26.47 21.41 9.06
CA THR A 294 -27.53 21.53 8.06
C THR A 294 -26.94 21.95 6.72
N ILE A 295 -27.09 21.10 5.70
CA ILE A 295 -26.69 21.40 4.32
C ILE A 295 -27.95 21.74 3.52
N THR A 296 -27.93 22.89 2.87
CA THR A 296 -29.00 23.32 1.95
C THR A 296 -28.44 23.48 0.55
N PHE A 297 -29.06 22.81 -0.42
CA PHE A 297 -28.65 22.83 -1.82
C PHE A 297 -29.81 23.30 -2.70
N THR A 298 -29.57 24.36 -3.46
CA THR A 298 -30.53 24.91 -4.43
C THR A 298 -29.94 24.77 -5.84
N PRO A 299 -30.42 23.81 -6.66
CA PRO A 299 -29.91 23.59 -8.01
C PRO A 299 -30.26 24.78 -8.92
N LYS A 300 -29.28 25.28 -9.66
CA LYS A 300 -29.51 26.32 -10.68
C LYS A 300 -30.34 25.75 -11.85
N LYS A 301 -31.40 26.45 -12.27
CA LYS A 301 -32.23 26.06 -13.43
C LYS A 301 -31.38 25.95 -14.70
N LYS A 302 -31.29 24.76 -15.31
CA LYS A 302 -30.71 24.58 -16.65
C LYS A 302 -31.52 25.38 -17.68
N LYS A 303 -30.89 26.31 -18.40
CA LYS A 303 -31.46 26.89 -19.62
C LYS A 303 -31.49 25.81 -20.71
N ARG A 304 -32.69 25.36 -21.10
CA ARG A 304 -32.88 24.58 -22.33
C ARG A 304 -32.57 25.48 -23.53
N ALA A 305 -31.55 25.16 -24.31
CA ALA A 305 -31.33 25.76 -25.62
C ALA A 305 -32.42 25.27 -26.58
N SER A 306 -33.17 26.19 -27.17
CA SER A 306 -34.15 25.92 -28.21
C SER A 306 -33.45 25.55 -29.51
N ILE A 307 -33.58 24.30 -29.95
CA ILE A 307 -33.21 23.91 -31.32
C ILE A 307 -34.33 24.40 -32.23
N ALA A 308 -34.06 25.48 -32.98
CA ALA A 308 -34.93 25.92 -34.06
C ALA A 308 -34.73 25.01 -35.28
N SER A 309 -35.82 24.43 -35.75
CA SER A 309 -35.90 23.68 -36.99
C SER A 309 -35.64 24.61 -38.18
N SER A 310 -34.76 24.19 -39.08
CA SER A 310 -34.72 24.73 -40.44
C SER A 310 -34.50 23.56 -41.39
N ASN A 311 -35.63 23.07 -41.91
CA ASN A 311 -35.68 22.23 -43.10
C ASN A 311 -35.01 22.99 -44.25
N LYS A 312 -33.87 22.49 -44.72
CA LYS A 312 -33.49 22.60 -46.12
C LYS A 312 -33.14 21.20 -46.62
N LEU A 313 -34.09 20.66 -47.38
CA LEU A 313 -33.89 19.58 -48.34
C LEU A 313 -32.62 19.85 -49.16
N LEU A 314 -31.72 18.86 -49.21
CA LEU A 314 -31.20 18.40 -50.49
C LEU A 314 -30.81 16.93 -50.37
N VAL A 315 -31.49 16.18 -51.22
CA VAL A 315 -31.48 14.75 -51.46
C VAL A 315 -30.24 14.40 -52.32
N MET A 316 -29.73 13.16 -52.15
CA MET A 316 -28.80 12.44 -53.05
C MET A 316 -27.35 13.00 -53.06
N ASP A 317 -26.26 12.22 -53.09
CA ASP A 317 -26.02 10.88 -53.63
C ASP A 317 -24.71 10.27 -53.08
N PHE A 318 -24.74 8.94 -53.00
CA PHE A 318 -23.65 7.97 -53.29
C PHE A 318 -22.21 8.12 -52.74
N TYR A 319 -21.83 7.08 -51.98
CA TYR A 319 -20.68 6.19 -52.23
C TYR A 319 -19.45 6.76 -52.96
N ARG A 320 -18.36 7.00 -52.20
CA ARG A 320 -16.91 6.91 -52.53
C ARG A 320 -16.18 7.72 -51.44
N TRP A 321 -15.16 7.26 -50.72
CA TRP A 321 -13.96 6.55 -51.16
C TRP A 321 -13.11 6.25 -49.90
N SER A 322 -12.54 5.06 -49.83
CA SER A 322 -11.46 4.73 -48.90
C SER A 322 -10.13 5.36 -49.35
N LYS A 323 -9.24 5.60 -48.36
CA LYS A 323 -7.76 5.67 -48.42
C LYS A 323 -7.09 7.07 -48.45
N ARG A 324 -5.99 7.10 -47.66
CA ARG A 324 -4.85 8.04 -47.55
C ARG A 324 -5.11 9.18 -46.55
N ILE A 325 -4.29 9.40 -45.52
CA ILE A 325 -2.87 9.11 -45.27
C ILE A 325 -2.68 8.52 -43.88
#